data_AF-A0A8T5UH63-F1
#
_entry.id   AF-A0A8T5UH63-F1
#
_cell.length_a   1.000
_cell.length_b   1.000
_cell.length_c   1.000
_cell.angle_alpha   90.00
_cell.angle_beta   90.00
_cell.angle_gamma   90.00
#
_symmetry.space_group_name_H-M   'P 1'
#
loop_
_entity.id
_entity.type
_entity.pdbx_description
1 polymer ?
#
loop_
_entity_poly.entity_id
_entity_poly.type
_entity_poly.pdbx_seq_one_letter_code
_entity_poly.pdbx_strand_id
1 'polypeptide(L)'
;KCDCGYEFGDYKINWKTKCRIRVRDTIDSIEELYPKFMGSDPKWEELREYFCPNCFTLLDVEAVPPGYPTIFNFLPDIDAFYKKWLGRTPPDKE
;
A
#
# COMPACT_ATOMS: atom_id res chain seq x y z
N LYS A 1 8.95 -7.52 -0.30
CA LYS A 1 8.88 -8.61 0.70
C LYS A 1 8.51 -8.00 2.05
N CYS A 2 7.59 -8.59 2.81
CA CYS A 2 7.28 -8.16 4.18
C CYS A 2 8.35 -8.68 5.16
N ASP A 3 8.48 -8.06 6.33
CA ASP A 3 9.42 -8.48 7.37
C ASP A 3 9.18 -9.92 7.86
N CYS A 4 7.94 -10.42 7.80
CA CYS A 4 7.62 -11.81 8.11
C CYS A 4 8.09 -12.82 7.03
N GLY A 5 8.68 -12.34 5.94
CA GLY A 5 9.17 -13.17 4.83
C GLY A 5 8.18 -13.36 3.67
N TYR A 6 6.92 -12.92 3.78
CA TYR A 6 5.95 -13.05 2.69
C TYR A 6 6.35 -12.22 1.46
N GLU A 7 6.33 -12.84 0.28
CA GLU A 7 6.66 -12.22 -0.99
C GLU A 7 5.42 -11.85 -1.80
N PHE A 8 5.36 -10.61 -2.29
CA PHE A 8 4.23 -10.07 -3.07
C PHE A 8 4.45 -10.16 -4.59
N GLY A 9 5.62 -10.65 -5.03
CA GLY A 9 6.00 -10.75 -6.44
C GLY A 9 7.02 -9.70 -6.89
N ASP A 10 7.06 -9.49 -8.21
CA ASP A 10 7.98 -8.57 -8.89
C ASP A 10 7.74 -7.11 -8.47
N TYR A 11 8.81 -6.34 -8.25
CA TYR A 11 8.74 -4.94 -7.84
C TYR A 11 8.07 -4.02 -8.87
N LYS A 12 7.97 -4.45 -10.13
CA LYS A 12 7.30 -3.73 -11.21
C LYS A 12 5.77 -3.84 -11.17
N ILE A 13 5.26 -4.76 -10.37
CA ILE A 13 3.83 -4.97 -10.17
C ILE A 13 3.42 -4.37 -8.83
N ASN A 14 2.27 -3.70 -8.81
CA ASN A 14 1.75 -3.13 -7.57
C ASN A 14 1.45 -4.23 -6.53
N TRP A 15 2.27 -4.27 -5.48
CA TRP A 15 2.20 -5.26 -4.40
C TRP A 15 0.85 -5.27 -3.67
N LYS A 16 0.12 -4.14 -3.68
CA LYS A 16 -1.23 -4.04 -3.12
C LYS A 16 -2.24 -5.01 -3.73
N THR A 17 -2.02 -5.42 -5.00
CA THR A 17 -2.87 -6.42 -5.67
C THR A 17 -2.78 -7.83 -5.07
N LYS A 18 -1.80 -8.05 -4.18
CA LYS A 18 -1.57 -9.30 -3.45
C LYS A 18 -1.81 -9.17 -1.95
N CYS A 19 -2.34 -8.04 -1.49
CA CYS A 19 -2.66 -7.82 -0.08
C CYS A 19 -4.06 -8.32 0.29
N ARG A 20 -4.29 -8.48 1.60
CA ARG A 20 -5.64 -8.47 2.16
C ARG A 20 -6.05 -7.02 2.36
N ILE A 21 -7.29 -6.67 2.07
CA ILE A 21 -7.77 -5.29 2.16
C ILE A 21 -8.98 -5.24 3.09
N ARG A 22 -8.97 -4.31 4.06
CA ARG A 22 -10.18 -3.89 4.77
C ARG A 22 -10.56 -2.51 4.25
N VAL A 23 -11.79 -2.38 3.79
CA VAL A 23 -12.36 -1.08 3.39
C VAL A 23 -13.28 -0.61 4.50
N ARG A 24 -13.12 0.64 4.93
CA ARG A 24 -14.01 1.33 5.86
C ARG A 24 -14.84 2.32 5.05
N ASP A 25 -16.05 1.90 4.73
CA ASP A 25 -17.02 2.58 3.88
C ASP A 25 -18.36 2.81 4.60
N THR A 26 -18.36 2.69 5.92
CA THR A 26 -19.52 2.97 6.78
C THR A 26 -19.13 3.87 7.95
N ILE A 27 -20.10 4.66 8.44
CA ILE A 27 -19.89 5.54 9.61
C ILE A 27 -19.39 4.74 10.80
N ASP A 28 -20.03 3.59 11.10
CA ASP A 28 -19.63 2.72 12.21
C ASP A 28 -18.16 2.29 12.10
N SER A 29 -17.73 1.87 10.90
CA SER A 29 -16.34 1.46 10.67
C SER A 29 -15.33 2.60 10.77
N ILE A 30 -15.73 3.84 10.45
CA ILE A 30 -14.90 5.04 10.59
C ILE A 30 -14.83 5.48 12.06
N GLU A 31 -15.94 5.40 12.79
CA GLU A 31 -16.03 5.75 14.21
C GLU A 31 -15.27 4.77 15.12
N GLU A 32 -14.88 3.58 14.64
CA GLU A 32 -13.89 2.73 15.31
C GLU A 32 -12.52 3.41 15.46
N LEU A 33 -12.15 4.32 14.53
CA LEU A 33 -10.85 4.99 14.48
C LEU A 33 -10.93 6.45 14.92
N TYR A 34 -12.02 7.13 14.58
CA TYR A 34 -12.18 8.56 14.79
C TYR A 34 -13.36 8.84 15.72
N PRO A 35 -13.26 9.86 16.61
CA PRO A 35 -14.44 10.34 17.32
C PRO A 35 -15.53 10.77 16.34
N LYS A 36 -16.78 10.67 16.79
CA LYS A 36 -17.95 11.12 16.04
C LYS A 36 -17.76 12.53 15.47
N PHE A 37 -18.05 12.69 14.18
CA PHE A 37 -17.86 13.91 13.37
C PHE A 37 -16.40 14.33 13.09
N MET A 38 -15.40 13.54 13.46
CA MET A 38 -13.98 13.84 13.17
C MET A 38 -13.38 12.93 12.08
N GLY A 39 -14.11 11.93 11.61
CA GLY A 39 -13.72 11.06 10.49
C GLY A 39 -14.29 11.53 9.14
N SER A 40 -13.92 10.85 8.07
CA SER A 40 -14.45 11.12 6.73
C SER A 40 -15.87 10.61 6.53
N ASP A 41 -16.64 11.31 5.68
CA ASP A 41 -17.95 10.83 5.23
C ASP A 41 -17.74 9.71 4.20
N PRO A 42 -18.23 8.48 4.46
CA PRO A 42 -18.02 7.34 3.58
C PRO A 42 -18.57 7.48 2.17
N LYS A 43 -19.48 8.44 1.94
CA LYS A 43 -19.97 8.75 0.58
C LYS A 43 -18.93 9.51 -0.26
N TRP A 44 -17.97 10.15 0.38
CA TRP A 44 -16.95 10.97 -0.26
C TRP A 44 -15.58 10.30 -0.28
N GLU A 45 -15.26 9.53 0.76
CA GLU A 45 -13.94 8.93 0.93
C GLU A 45 -14.07 7.58 1.65
N GLU A 46 -13.36 6.58 1.14
CA GLU A 46 -13.14 5.28 1.77
C GLU A 46 -11.73 5.23 2.36
N LEU A 47 -11.59 4.65 3.55
CA LEU A 47 -10.27 4.24 4.05
C LEU A 47 -10.01 2.78 3.69
N ARG A 48 -8.92 2.52 2.96
CA ARG A 48 -8.52 1.18 2.52
C ARG A 48 -7.22 0.79 3.19
N GLU A 49 -7.30 -0.17 4.10
CA GLU A 49 -6.18 -0.68 4.87
C GLU A 49 -5.62 -1.94 4.18
N TYR A 50 -4.34 -1.90 3.78
CA TYR A 50 -3.67 -2.99 3.07
C TYR A 50 -2.78 -3.78 4.01
N PHE A 51 -3.10 -5.06 4.20
CA PHE A 51 -2.41 -5.94 5.14
C PHE A 51 -1.60 -7.04 4.44
N CYS A 52 -0.48 -7.40 5.07
CA CYS A 52 0.24 -8.62 4.72
C CYS A 52 -0.67 -9.86 4.89
N PRO A 53 -0.79 -10.75 3.88
CA PRO A 53 -1.62 -11.96 3.98
C PRO A 53 -1.19 -12.99 5.02
N ASN A 54 0.05 -12.91 5.52
CA ASN A 54 0.62 -13.88 6.44
C ASN A 54 0.57 -13.37 7.90
N CYS A 55 1.20 -12.23 8.17
CA CYS A 55 1.35 -11.70 9.53
C CYS A 55 0.38 -10.57 9.89
N PHE A 56 -0.49 -10.15 8.95
CA PHE A 56 -1.45 -9.07 9.14
C PHE A 56 -0.86 -7.71 9.55
N THR A 57 0.43 -7.48 9.28
CA THR A 57 1.00 -6.14 9.39
C THR A 57 0.27 -5.19 8.45
N LEU A 58 -0.16 -4.03 8.94
CA LEU A 58 -0.69 -2.94 8.13
C LEU A 58 0.45 -2.29 7.35
N LEU A 59 0.43 -2.42 6.03
CA LEU A 59 1.52 -2.00 5.14
C LEU A 59 1.28 -0.63 4.52
N ASP A 60 0.03 -0.29 4.24
CA ASP A 60 -0.35 1.03 3.73
C ASP A 60 -1.83 1.33 4.01
N VAL A 61 -2.20 2.60 3.98
CA VAL A 61 -3.58 3.08 4.07
C VAL A 61 -3.84 4.09 2.96
N GLU A 62 -4.84 3.83 2.13
CA GLU A 62 -5.34 4.81 1.16
C GLU A 62 -6.59 5.50 1.72
N ALA A 63 -6.68 6.81 1.56
CA ALA A 63 -7.87 7.61 1.79
C ALA A 63 -8.28 8.21 0.43
N VAL A 64 -9.27 7.59 -0.22
CA VAL A 64 -9.60 7.88 -1.62
C VAL A 64 -11.12 7.81 -1.84
N PRO A 65 -11.67 8.50 -2.85
CA PRO A 65 -13.08 8.38 -3.18
C PRO A 65 -13.52 6.96 -3.54
N PRO A 66 -14.81 6.62 -3.35
CA PRO A 66 -15.36 5.35 -3.81
C PRO A 66 -15.09 5.08 -5.29
N GLY A 67 -14.64 3.86 -5.59
CA GLY A 67 -14.31 3.43 -6.96
C GLY A 67 -12.96 3.92 -7.49
N TYR A 68 -12.18 4.70 -6.72
CA TYR A 68 -10.84 5.10 -7.15
C TYR A 68 -9.93 3.88 -7.36
N PRO A 69 -9.06 3.84 -8.39
CA PRO A 69 -8.14 2.72 -8.60
C PRO A 69 -7.11 2.58 -7.47
N THR A 70 -6.66 1.35 -7.19
CA THR A 70 -5.55 1.10 -6.26
C THR A 70 -4.29 1.83 -6.73
N ILE A 71 -3.70 2.64 -5.85
CA ILE A 71 -2.55 3.49 -6.20
C ILE A 71 -1.29 2.64 -6.26
N PHE A 72 -0.53 2.75 -7.35
CA PHE A 72 0.83 2.21 -7.41
C PHE A 72 1.82 3.30 -7.00
N ASN A 73 2.16 3.35 -5.71
CA ASN A 73 2.88 4.47 -5.12
C ASN A 73 4.26 4.71 -5.72
N PHE A 74 4.97 3.65 -6.11
CA PHE A 74 6.36 3.80 -6.53
C PHE A 74 6.83 2.70 -7.48
N LEU A 75 7.40 3.12 -8.61
CA LEU A 75 8.08 2.27 -9.57
C LEU A 75 9.50 2.83 -9.79
N PRO A 76 10.51 2.34 -9.04
CA PRO A 76 11.88 2.88 -9.12
C PRO A 76 12.63 2.44 -10.37
N ASP A 77 13.43 3.35 -10.92
CA ASP A 77 14.52 3.00 -11.84
C ASP A 77 15.76 2.61 -11.01
N ILE A 78 15.79 1.35 -10.59
CA ILE A 78 16.88 0.78 -9.78
C ILE A 78 18.21 0.83 -10.55
N ASP A 79 18.17 0.58 -11.86
CA ASP A 79 19.35 0.57 -12.71
C ASP A 79 20.04 1.93 -12.77
N ALA A 80 19.27 3.00 -13.02
CA ALA A 80 19.81 4.35 -13.03
C ALA A 80 20.32 4.77 -11.66
N PHE A 81 19.58 4.44 -10.59
CA PHE A 81 19.97 4.76 -9.22
C PHE A 81 21.35 4.18 -8.88
N TYR A 82 21.56 2.88 -9.11
CA TYR A 82 22.83 2.24 -8.80
C TYR A 82 23.96 2.69 -9.74
N LYS A 83 23.75 2.67 -11.05
CA LYS A 83 24.84 2.90 -12.02
C LYS A 83 25.21 4.37 -12.17
N LYS A 84 24.22 5.25 -12.29
CA LYS A 84 24.45 6.66 -12.64
C LYS A 84 24.64 7.52 -11.40
N TRP A 85 23.94 7.23 -10.31
CA TRP A 85 23.97 8.09 -9.12
C TRP A 85 24.94 7.56 -8.08
N LEU A 86 24.94 6.24 -7.82
CA LEU A 86 25.84 5.65 -6.82
C LEU A 86 27.17 5.15 -7.39
N GLY A 87 27.28 4.99 -8.71
CA GLY A 87 28.48 4.42 -9.36
C GLY A 87 28.74 2.96 -8.98
N ARG A 88 27.70 2.18 -8.71
CA ARG A 88 27.77 0.77 -8.27
C ARG A 88 27.04 -0.16 -9.24
N THR A 89 27.41 -1.44 -9.23
CA THR A 89 26.64 -2.49 -9.92
C THR A 89 25.31 -2.71 -9.17
N PRO A 90 24.17 -2.80 -9.88
CA PRO A 90 22.90 -3.19 -9.27
C PRO A 90 22.96 -4.60 -8.67
N PRO A 91 22.35 -4.85 -7.50
CA PRO A 91 22.44 -6.15 -6.81
C PRO A 91 21.87 -7.33 -7.60
N ASP A 92 20.94 -7.10 -8.53
CA ASP A 92 20.38 -8.14 -9.41
C ASP A 92 21.31 -8.51 -10.57
N LYS A 93 22.44 -7.81 -10.72
CA LYS A 93 23.43 -7.98 -11.79
C LYS A 93 24.81 -8.36 -11.26
N GLU A 94 24.89 -8.69 -9.97
CA GLU A 94 26.06 -9.32 -9.35
C GLU A 94 26.11 -10.82 -9.63
#